data_AF-A0A0B2UQG4-F1
#
_entry.id   AF-A0A0B2UQG4-F1
#
_cell.length_a   1.000
_cell.length_b   1.000
_cell.length_c   1.000
_cell.angle_alpha   90.00
_cell.angle_beta   90.00
_cell.angle_gamma   90.00
#
_symmetry.space_group_name_H-M   'P 1'
#
loop_
_entity.id
_entity.type
_entity.pdbx_description
1 polymer ?
#
loop_
_entity_poly.entity_id
_entity_poly.type
_entity_poly.pdbx_seq_one_letter_code
_entity_poly.pdbx_strand_id
1 'polypeptide(L)'
;MFFIRILGPVLGFVIGGITNRYYYSFDVPPGLSPRDPMWIGRWWAGFLGISVVLFGPSLALYLFPAPSKKKRDDEEDEKIVADDEKVFFHCSAYSFCFQVSAFRFFEVLISCQLLCTKKSSSSLINSIQSELNTKASR
;
A
#
# COMPACT_ATOMS: atom_id res chain seq x y z
N MET A 1 7.50 27.23 3.11
CA MET A 1 8.49 26.17 3.38
C MET A 1 7.96 25.01 4.24
N PHE A 2 7.10 25.21 5.25
CA PHE A 2 6.60 24.09 6.10
C PHE A 2 5.48 23.23 5.49
N PHE A 3 4.66 23.78 4.61
CA PHE A 3 3.50 23.07 4.04
C PHE A 3 3.90 21.80 3.27
N ILE A 4 4.97 21.85 2.47
CA ILE A 4 5.47 20.69 1.69
C ILE A 4 5.83 19.50 2.60
N ARG A 5 6.34 19.77 3.81
CA ARG A 5 6.76 18.74 4.77
C ARG A 5 5.58 18.03 5.43
N ILE A 6 4.45 18.73 5.61
CA ILE A 6 3.22 18.19 6.24
C ILE A 6 2.30 17.53 5.21
N LEU A 7 2.36 17.95 3.94
CA LEU A 7 1.51 17.41 2.89
C LEU A 7 1.68 15.90 2.68
N GLY A 8 2.91 15.37 2.80
CA GLY A 8 3.16 13.94 2.67
C GLY A 8 2.37 13.10 3.70
N PRO A 9 2.56 13.33 5.01
CA PRO A 9 1.79 12.65 6.06
C PRO A 9 0.27 12.80 5.89
N VAL A 10 -0.21 14.00 5.54
CA VAL A 10 -1.65 14.27 5.38
C VAL A 10 -2.23 13.50 4.20
N LEU A 11 -1.59 13.53 3.03
CA LEU A 11 -2.01 12.79 1.85
C LEU A 11 -2.01 11.27 2.11
N GLY A 12 -0.99 10.77 2.81
CA GLY A 12 -0.92 9.36 3.22
C GLY A 12 -2.10 8.95 4.10
N PHE A 13 -2.47 9.78 5.08
CA PHE A 13 -3.64 9.52 5.94
C PHE A 13 -4.96 9.57 5.19
N VAL A 14 -5.14 10.53 4.28
CA VAL A 14 -6.35 10.64 3.47
C VAL A 14 -6.51 9.42 2.55
N ILE A 15 -5.45 9.05 1.83
CA ILE A 15 -5.44 7.87 0.96
C ILE A 15 -5.69 6.60 1.78
N GLY A 16 -5.02 6.45 2.93
CA GLY A 16 -5.25 5.32 3.83
C GLY A 16 -6.70 5.24 4.31
N GLY A 17 -7.30 6.37 4.69
CA GLY A 17 -8.69 6.45 5.13
C GLY A 17 -9.70 6.08 4.04
N ILE A 18 -9.50 6.58 2.82
CA ILE A 18 -10.35 6.24 1.66
C ILE A 18 -10.23 4.75 1.33
N THR A 19 -9.00 4.26 1.27
CA THR A 19 -8.74 2.87 0.90
C THR A 19 -9.32 1.89 1.93
N ASN A 20 -9.35 2.28 3.21
CA ASN A 20 -9.96 1.48 4.26
C ASN A 20 -11.50 1.36 4.13
N ARG A 21 -12.15 2.21 3.33
CA ARG A 21 -13.60 2.13 3.05
C ARG A 21 -13.97 1.07 2.00
N TYR A 22 -13.00 0.44 1.35
CA TYR A 22 -13.24 -0.65 0.40
C TYR A 22 -12.88 -1.99 1.02
N TYR A 23 -13.77 -2.98 0.93
CA TYR A 23 -13.56 -4.31 1.51
C TYR A 23 -12.46 -5.11 0.80
N TYR A 24 -11.67 -5.92 1.53
CA TYR A 24 -10.49 -6.60 0.98
C TYR A 24 -10.76 -7.45 -0.29
N SER A 25 -11.92 -8.12 -0.35
CA SER A 25 -12.36 -8.93 -1.50
C SER A 25 -13.35 -8.18 -2.39
N PHE A 26 -13.38 -8.57 -3.67
CA PHE A 26 -14.40 -8.09 -4.61
C PHE A 26 -15.79 -8.70 -4.32
N ASP A 27 -15.83 -9.91 -3.77
CA ASP A 27 -17.06 -10.55 -3.27
C ASP A 27 -17.24 -10.24 -1.77
N VAL A 28 -18.12 -9.29 -1.48
CA VAL A 28 -18.51 -8.97 -0.10
C VAL A 28 -19.63 -9.93 0.33
N PRO A 29 -19.49 -10.64 1.47
CA PRO A 29 -20.57 -11.46 2.00
C PRO A 29 -21.84 -10.60 2.22
N PRO A 30 -23.03 -11.09 1.83
CA PRO A 30 -24.26 -10.34 2.01
C PRO A 30 -24.50 -10.06 3.50
N GLY A 31 -24.66 -8.78 3.86
CA GLY A 31 -24.90 -8.31 5.24
C GLY A 31 -23.68 -7.72 5.95
N LEU A 32 -22.49 -7.72 5.34
CA LEU A 32 -21.32 -7.09 5.94
C LEU A 32 -21.33 -5.57 5.73
N SER A 33 -21.37 -4.81 6.82
CA SER A 33 -21.32 -3.33 6.77
C SER A 33 -19.94 -2.81 7.21
N PRO A 34 -19.53 -1.61 6.78
CA PRO A 34 -18.32 -0.95 7.28
C PRO A 34 -18.33 -0.60 8.77
N ARG A 35 -19.43 -0.86 9.48
CA ARG A 35 -19.53 -0.68 10.94
C ARG A 35 -19.23 -1.97 11.71
N ASP A 36 -19.18 -3.12 11.04
CA ASP A 36 -18.93 -4.38 11.70
C ASP A 36 -17.44 -4.55 12.03
N PRO A 37 -17.09 -5.13 13.19
CA PRO A 37 -15.69 -5.33 13.59
C PRO A 37 -14.92 -6.29 12.65
N MET A 38 -15.63 -7.00 11.76
CA MET A 38 -15.06 -7.86 10.72
C MET A 38 -14.75 -7.09 9.41
N TRP A 39 -14.92 -5.77 9.38
CA TRP A 39 -14.54 -4.96 8.23
C TRP A 39 -13.02 -4.79 8.13
N ILE A 40 -12.40 -5.50 7.19
CA ILE A 40 -10.99 -5.30 6.81
C ILE A 40 -10.97 -4.52 5.49
N GLY A 41 -10.47 -3.28 5.56
CA GLY A 41 -10.33 -2.43 4.38
C GLY A 41 -9.14 -2.82 3.48
N ARG A 42 -9.13 -2.36 2.23
CA ARG A 42 -8.09 -2.62 1.22
C ARG A 42 -6.85 -1.74 1.38
N TRP A 43 -6.40 -1.46 2.58
CA TRP A 43 -5.30 -0.51 2.86
C TRP A 43 -4.06 -0.65 1.95
N TRP A 44 -3.76 -1.87 1.48
CA TRP A 44 -2.72 -2.16 0.49
C TRP A 44 -2.85 -1.43 -0.85
N ALA A 45 -4.08 -1.12 -1.30
CA ALA A 45 -4.32 -0.43 -2.57
C ALA A 45 -3.80 1.02 -2.56
N GLY A 46 -3.65 1.64 -1.39
CA GLY A 46 -3.01 2.95 -1.25
C GLY A 46 -1.55 2.93 -1.69
N PHE A 47 -0.80 1.87 -1.36
CA PHE A 47 0.60 1.75 -1.78
C PHE A 47 0.74 1.54 -3.28
N LEU A 48 -0.17 0.76 -3.90
CA LEU A 48 -0.20 0.61 -5.36
C LEU A 48 -0.47 1.93 -6.06
N GLY A 49 -1.42 2.74 -5.56
CA GLY A 49 -1.71 4.05 -6.13
C GLY A 49 -0.49 4.98 -6.06
N ILE A 50 0.15 5.08 -4.89
CA ILE A 50 1.35 5.91 -4.69
C ILE A 50 2.51 5.43 -5.56
N SER A 51 2.71 4.11 -5.65
CA SER A 51 3.72 3.47 -6.49
C SER A 51 3.57 3.85 -7.96
N VAL A 52 2.35 3.79 -8.51
CA VAL A 52 2.10 4.12 -9.92
C VAL A 52 2.33 5.62 -10.19
N VAL A 53 1.86 6.48 -9.29
CA VAL A 53 2.04 7.94 -9.41
C VAL A 53 3.51 8.33 -9.39
N LEU A 54 4.34 7.67 -8.55
CA LEU A 54 5.78 7.92 -8.49
C LEU A 54 6.56 7.24 -9.61
N PHE A 55 6.06 6.12 -10.14
CA PHE A 55 6.71 5.40 -11.24
C PHE A 55 6.67 6.21 -12.55
N GLY A 56 5.58 6.94 -12.81
CA GLY A 56 5.43 7.80 -13.99
C GLY A 56 6.58 8.79 -14.22
N PRO A 57 6.87 9.71 -13.28
CA PRO A 57 7.98 10.65 -13.42
C PRO A 57 9.35 9.96 -13.43
N SER A 58 9.55 8.86 -12.69
CA SER A 58 10.78 8.06 -12.80
C SER A 58 10.96 7.53 -14.23
N LEU A 59 9.91 7.00 -14.84
CA LEU A 59 9.98 6.48 -16.21
C LEU A 59 10.18 7.60 -17.24
N ALA A 60 9.50 8.74 -17.06
CA ALA A 60 9.63 9.89 -17.95
C ALA A 60 11.06 10.46 -17.95
N LEU A 61 11.71 10.53 -16.78
CA LEU A 61 13.12 10.93 -16.65
C LEU A 61 14.06 9.87 -17.23
N TYR A 62 13.79 8.58 -17.00
CA TYR A 62 14.60 7.49 -17.56
C TYR A 62 14.60 7.47 -19.10
N LEU A 63 13.47 7.80 -19.71
CA LEU A 63 13.34 7.89 -21.17
C LEU A 63 13.82 9.23 -21.75
N PHE A 64 14.14 10.21 -20.89
CA PHE A 64 14.64 11.49 -21.35
C PHE A 64 16.08 11.30 -21.88
N PRO A 65 16.34 11.58 -23.17
CA PRO A 65 17.66 11.39 -23.74
C PRO A 65 18.65 12.35 -23.08
N ALA A 66 19.74 11.80 -22.54
CA ALA A 66 20.80 12.58 -21.93
C ALA A 66 21.28 13.66 -22.93
N PRO A 67 21.33 14.95 -22.53
CA PRO A 67 21.77 16.02 -23.41
C PRO A 67 23.20 15.74 -23.88
N SER A 68 23.45 15.91 -25.18
CA SER A 68 24.77 15.74 -25.76
C SER A 68 25.71 16.81 -25.21
N LYS A 69 26.71 16.37 -24.45
CA LYS A 69 27.74 17.20 -23.81
C LYS A 69 28.32 18.23 -24.78
N LYS A 70 27.93 19.49 -24.65
CA LYS A 70 28.63 20.61 -25.28
C LYS A 70 29.52 21.22 -24.21
N LYS A 71 30.82 20.89 -24.25
CA LYS A 71 31.81 21.50 -23.37
C LYS A 71 31.78 23.02 -23.55
N ARG A 72 31.41 23.74 -22.50
CA ARG A 72 31.96 25.01 -21.99
C ARG A 72 31.01 25.48 -20.89
N ASP A 73 31.52 25.49 -19.67
CA ASP A 73 30.99 26.17 -18.47
C ASP A 73 29.72 25.58 -17.81
N ASP A 74 28.87 24.85 -18.55
CA ASP A 74 27.64 24.23 -18.03
C ASP A 74 27.86 22.84 -17.35
N GLU A 75 29.10 22.34 -17.36
CA GLU A 75 29.46 20.95 -16.99
C GLU A 75 29.46 20.71 -15.46
N GLU A 76 29.50 21.76 -14.63
CA GLU A 76 29.38 21.66 -13.17
C GLU A 76 27.92 21.61 -12.73
N ASP A 77 27.05 22.47 -13.28
CA ASP A 77 25.62 22.48 -12.99
C ASP A 77 24.91 21.22 -13.51
N GLU A 78 25.30 20.71 -14.69
CA GLU A 78 24.78 19.44 -15.23
C GLU A 78 25.12 18.24 -14.32
N LYS A 79 26.32 18.25 -13.70
CA LYS A 79 26.72 17.18 -12.76
C LYS A 79 25.97 17.26 -11.44
N ILE A 80 25.74 18.45 -10.90
CA ILE A 80 24.96 18.64 -9.67
C ILE A 80 23.53 18.14 -9.87
N VAL A 81 22.90 18.51 -11.00
CA VAL A 81 21.55 18.04 -11.34
C VAL A 81 21.53 16.53 -11.59
N ALA A 82 22.54 15.97 -12.26
CA ALA A 82 22.64 14.53 -12.49
C ALA A 82 22.92 13.73 -11.21
N ASP A 83 23.67 14.28 -10.25
CA ASP A 83 23.94 13.63 -8.97
C ASP A 83 22.73 13.69 -8.05
N ASP A 84 22.02 14.81 -7.96
CA ASP A 84 20.74 14.89 -7.24
C ASP A 84 19.69 13.94 -7.86
N GLU A 85 19.65 13.83 -9.18
CA GLU A 85 18.78 12.89 -9.89
C GLU A 85 19.13 11.44 -9.56
N LYS A 86 20.42 11.07 -9.60
CA LYS A 86 20.86 9.71 -9.26
C LYS A 86 20.66 9.38 -7.79
N VAL A 87 20.89 10.33 -6.89
CA VAL A 87 20.60 10.18 -5.46
C VAL A 87 19.11 9.97 -5.24
N PHE A 88 18.25 10.74 -5.93
CA PHE A 88 16.81 10.56 -5.90
C PHE A 88 16.39 9.20 -6.45
N PHE A 89 16.97 8.76 -7.57
CA PHE A 89 16.69 7.45 -8.17
C PHE A 89 17.17 6.29 -7.31
N HIS A 90 18.34 6.39 -6.67
CA HIS A 90 18.89 5.35 -5.81
C HIS A 90 18.08 5.25 -4.52
N CYS A 91 17.76 6.38 -3.89
CA CYS A 91 16.89 6.44 -2.72
C CYS A 91 15.48 5.93 -3.05
N SER A 92 14.92 6.31 -4.20
CA SER A 92 13.62 5.84 -4.68
C SER A 92 13.65 4.35 -5.01
N ALA A 93 14.69 3.83 -5.66
CA ALA A 93 14.83 2.41 -5.96
C ALA A 93 15.01 1.54 -4.70
N TYR A 94 15.80 1.99 -3.73
CA TYR A 94 15.90 1.32 -2.43
C TYR A 94 14.60 1.40 -1.65
N SER A 95 13.93 2.55 -1.66
CA SER A 95 12.63 2.71 -1.01
C SER A 95 11.58 1.83 -1.69
N PHE A 96 11.60 1.70 -3.02
CA PHE A 96 10.72 0.84 -3.79
C PHE A 96 11.00 -0.64 -3.54
N CYS A 97 12.27 -1.05 -3.51
CA CYS A 97 12.67 -2.42 -3.22
C CYS A 97 12.31 -2.82 -1.78
N PHE A 98 12.49 -1.88 -0.84
CA PHE A 98 12.02 -2.03 0.53
C PHE A 98 10.49 -2.10 0.59
N GLN A 99 9.78 -1.26 -0.17
CA GLN A 99 8.33 -1.25 -0.22
C GLN A 99 7.77 -2.54 -0.81
N VAL A 100 8.38 -3.09 -1.86
CA VAL A 100 7.97 -4.37 -2.49
C VAL A 100 8.25 -5.54 -1.56
N SER A 101 9.41 -5.54 -0.88
CA SER A 101 9.75 -6.56 0.11
C SER A 101 8.80 -6.50 1.31
N ALA A 102 8.50 -5.30 1.79
CA ALA A 102 7.51 -5.07 2.84
C ALA A 102 6.10 -5.47 2.37
N PHE A 103 5.73 -5.19 1.12
CA PHE A 103 4.43 -5.57 0.56
C PHE A 103 4.27 -7.09 0.50
N ARG A 104 5.32 -7.83 0.14
CA ARG A 104 5.33 -9.30 0.18
C ARG A 104 5.23 -9.84 1.61
N PHE A 105 5.91 -9.20 2.55
CA PHE A 105 5.80 -9.53 3.96
C PHE A 105 4.40 -9.26 4.52
N PHE A 106 3.80 -8.14 4.15
CA PHE A 106 2.45 -7.75 4.56
C PHE A 106 1.37 -8.61 3.90
N GLU A 107 1.54 -9.05 2.65
CA GLU A 107 0.67 -10.06 2.01
C GLU A 107 0.62 -11.37 2.80
N VAL A 108 1.78 -11.84 3.28
CA VAL A 108 1.87 -13.04 4.13
C VAL A 108 1.17 -12.81 5.48
N LEU A 109 1.36 -11.62 6.07
CA LEU A 109 0.67 -11.25 7.31
C LEU A 109 -0.85 -11.11 7.12
N ILE A 110 -1.32 -10.51 6.04
CA ILE A 110 -2.74 -10.38 5.70
C ILE A 110 -3.34 -11.76 5.47
N SER A 111 -2.65 -12.64 4.74
CA SER A 111 -3.08 -14.02 4.54
C SER A 111 -3.21 -14.75 5.87
N CYS A 112 -2.27 -14.53 6.80
CA CYS A 112 -2.32 -15.07 8.16
C CYS A 112 -3.50 -14.49 8.98
N GLN A 113 -3.74 -13.18 8.91
CA GLN A 113 -4.87 -12.53 9.58
C GLN A 113 -6.22 -13.00 9.02
N LEU A 114 -6.36 -13.12 7.71
CA LEU A 114 -7.56 -13.64 7.05
C LEU A 114 -7.82 -15.10 7.41
N LEU A 115 -6.77 -15.93 7.49
CA LEU A 115 -6.87 -17.31 7.96
C LEU A 115 -7.31 -17.37 9.43
N CYS A 116 -6.75 -16.51 10.29
CA CYS A 116 -7.13 -16.42 11.70
C CYS A 116 -8.58 -15.94 11.88
N THR A 117 -9.03 -14.92 11.14
CA THR A 117 -10.42 -14.44 11.18
C THR A 117 -11.39 -15.49 10.66
N LYS A 118 -11.06 -16.16 9.55
CA LYS A 118 -11.90 -17.24 9.00
C LYS A 118 -11.99 -18.41 9.98
N LYS A 119 -10.86 -18.79 10.62
CA LYS A 119 -10.83 -19.85 11.64
C LYS A 119 -11.64 -19.47 12.88
N SER A 120 -11.51 -18.24 13.36
CA SER A 120 -12.28 -17.71 14.49
C SER A 120 -13.79 -17.76 14.23
N SER A 121 -14.21 -17.36 13.02
CA SER A 121 -15.61 -17.40 12.62
C SER A 121 -16.16 -18.84 12.53
N SER A 122 -15.37 -19.78 11.98
CA SER A 122 -15.76 -21.20 11.93
C SER A 122 -15.88 -21.83 13.32
N SER A 123 -14.99 -21.48 14.25
CA SER A 123 -15.08 -21.96 15.64
C SER A 123 -16.29 -21.41 16.37
N LEU A 124 -16.64 -20.14 16.17
CA LEU A 124 -17.84 -19.56 16.78
C LEU A 124 -19.13 -20.17 16.23
N ILE A 125 -19.22 -20.41 14.92
CA ILE A 125 -20.39 -21.07 14.31
C ILE A 125 -20.55 -22.48 14.86
N ASN A 126 -19.47 -23.26 14.95
CA ASN A 126 -19.51 -24.60 15.52
C ASN A 126 -19.93 -24.59 17.00
N SER A 127 -19.46 -23.60 17.78
CA SER A 127 -19.84 -23.45 19.18
C SER A 127 -21.33 -23.11 19.33
N ILE A 128 -21.87 -22.20 18.51
CA ILE A 128 -23.30 -21.86 18.51
C ILE A 128 -24.15 -23.06 18.09
N GLN A 129 -23.73 -23.80 17.07
CA GLN A 129 -24.45 -24.99 16.60
C GLN A 129 -24.47 -26.10 17.66
N SER A 130 -23.40 -26.25 18.45
CA SER A 130 -23.33 -27.21 19.55
C SER A 130 -24.28 -26.86 20.72
N GLU A 131 -24.44 -25.58 21.03
CA GLU A 131 -25.41 -25.06 22.01
C GLU A 131 -26.86 -25.25 21.54
N LEU A 132 -27.12 -25.08 20.25
CA LEU A 132 -28.45 -25.32 19.68
C LEU A 132 -28.82 -26.80 19.68
N ASN A 133 -27.90 -27.69 19.30
CA ASN A 133 -28.14 -29.14 19.30
C ASN A 133 -28.39 -29.69 20.72
N THR A 134 -27.68 -29.16 21.73
CA THR A 134 -27.90 -29.56 23.14
C THR A 134 -29.20 -29.02 23.73
N LYS A 135 -29.73 -27.89 23.23
CA LYS A 135 -31.06 -27.37 23.59
C LYS A 135 -32.20 -28.10 22.86
N ALA A 136 -32.00 -28.55 21.62
CA ALA A 136 -33.02 -29.27 20.86
C ALA A 136 -33.24 -30.71 21.34
N SER A 137 -32.26 -31.31 22.02
CA SER A 137 -32.34 -32.68 22.57
C SER A 137 -32.94 -32.76 23.98
N ARG A 138 -33.26 -31.63 24.60
CA ARG A 138 -33.78 -31.53 25.98
C ARG A 138 -35.25 -31.13 25.95
#